data_AF-A0A662I0C6-F1
#
_entry.id   AF-A0A662I0C6-F1
#
_cell.length_a   1.000
_cell.length_b   1.000
_cell.length_c   1.000
_cell.angle_alpha   90.00
_cell.angle_beta   90.00
_cell.angle_gamma   90.00
#
_symmetry.space_group_name_H-M   'P 1'
#
loop_
_entity.id
_entity.type
_entity.pdbx_description
1 polymer ?
#
loop_
_entity_poly.entity_id
_entity_poly.type
_entity_poly.pdbx_seq_one_letter_code
_entity_poly.pdbx_strand_id
1 'polypeptide(L)'
;MYYFLKPPGKAAWNYFLLYKASRLKKYYCGTYYVPGKTILPLFNLPIDRTDKRAFMKASRSDLEKAYKMLCVNCGLCCVENSGAFAFEHEYRLIKNYTEAFLPSVEVEAEYIGKLRIYRLDVGPRGRCVLYDVEKGCLVHGHLKPMICMIQYCSFFAEKNGEKYIKAPSKNKLVYIKASNNIFEYYVKLFRKRALKKST
;
A
#
# COMPACT_ATOMS: atom_id res chain seq x y z
N MET A 1 -20.85 -3.92 1.61
CA MET A 1 -20.77 -2.99 2.76
C MET A 1 -19.33 -2.58 2.93
N TYR A 2 -19.07 -1.37 3.45
CA TYR A 2 -17.71 -0.84 3.57
C TYR A 2 -17.06 -1.20 4.92
N TYR A 3 -15.85 -1.74 4.85
CA TYR A 3 -15.04 -2.12 6.01
C TYR A 3 -13.60 -1.64 5.84
N PHE A 4 -13.05 -1.08 6.91
CA PHE A 4 -11.62 -0.83 7.01
C PHE A 4 -10.90 -2.07 7.51
N LEU A 5 -9.74 -2.37 6.94
CA LEU A 5 -8.75 -3.21 7.61
C LEU A 5 -8.31 -2.48 8.88
N LYS A 6 -8.28 -3.18 10.02
CA LYS A 6 -7.84 -2.57 11.27
C LYS A 6 -6.38 -2.12 11.18
N PRO A 7 -6.00 -1.05 11.89
CA PRO A 7 -4.59 -0.69 12.01
C PRO A 7 -3.83 -1.77 12.78
N PRO A 8 -2.53 -1.97 12.50
CA PRO A 8 -1.74 -2.92 13.27
C PRO A 8 -1.57 -2.46 14.72
N GLY A 9 -1.70 -3.39 15.67
CA GLY A 9 -1.48 -3.16 17.10
C GLY A 9 0.00 -3.22 17.51
N LYS A 10 0.29 -3.31 18.82
CA LYS A 10 1.66 -3.27 19.39
C LYS A 10 2.52 -4.54 19.20
N ALA A 11 1.97 -5.69 18.79
CA ALA A 11 2.73 -6.95 18.71
C ALA A 11 2.35 -7.80 17.49
N ALA A 12 3.19 -7.91 16.45
CA ALA A 12 3.12 -8.92 15.37
C ALA A 12 1.86 -9.03 14.45
N TRP A 13 0.84 -8.18 14.60
CA TRP A 13 -0.43 -8.21 13.83
C TRP A 13 -0.35 -7.99 12.31
N ASN A 14 0.82 -7.67 11.75
CA ASN A 14 0.91 -7.26 10.33
C ASN A 14 0.60 -8.41 9.36
N TYR A 15 1.19 -9.59 9.53
CA TYR A 15 1.02 -10.66 8.54
C TYR A 15 -0.40 -11.23 8.50
N PHE A 16 -1.07 -11.37 9.65
CA PHE A 16 -2.48 -11.77 9.70
C PHE A 16 -3.37 -10.81 8.91
N LEU A 17 -3.30 -9.51 9.21
CA LEU A 17 -4.13 -8.49 8.57
C LEU A 17 -3.83 -8.40 7.06
N LEU A 18 -2.55 -8.38 6.69
CA LEU A 18 -2.12 -8.34 5.29
C LEU A 18 -2.54 -9.60 4.53
N TYR A 19 -2.50 -10.78 5.17
CA TYR A 19 -2.94 -12.03 4.55
C TYR A 19 -4.45 -12.04 4.35
N LYS A 20 -5.25 -11.64 5.35
CA LYS A 20 -6.71 -11.53 5.18
C LYS A 20 -7.07 -10.54 4.09
N ALA A 21 -6.36 -9.41 4.03
CA ALA A 21 -6.52 -8.40 2.98
C ALA A 21 -6.16 -8.94 1.59
N SER A 22 -5.04 -9.66 1.44
CA SER A 22 -4.59 -10.19 0.14
C SER A 22 -5.57 -11.21 -0.46
N ARG A 23 -6.17 -12.06 0.38
CA ARG A 23 -7.24 -13.00 -0.03
C ARG A 23 -8.54 -12.32 -0.47
N LEU A 24 -8.74 -11.06 -0.09
CA LEU A 24 -9.94 -10.26 -0.39
C LEU A 24 -9.64 -9.08 -1.33
N LYS A 25 -8.47 -9.07 -1.99
CA LYS A 25 -8.00 -7.97 -2.83
C LYS A 25 -8.99 -7.53 -3.90
N LYS A 26 -9.79 -8.44 -4.47
CA LYS A 26 -10.83 -8.09 -5.45
C LYS A 26 -11.90 -7.12 -4.93
N TYR A 27 -12.06 -6.99 -3.61
CA TYR A 27 -12.99 -6.06 -2.96
C TYR A 27 -12.32 -4.77 -2.48
N TYR A 28 -11.03 -4.60 -2.72
CA TYR A 28 -10.27 -3.44 -2.26
C TYR A 28 -10.67 -2.18 -3.04
N CYS A 29 -11.05 -1.13 -2.32
CA CYS A 29 -11.50 0.14 -2.91
C CYS A 29 -10.39 1.20 -2.96
N GLY A 30 -9.39 1.08 -2.08
CA GLY A 30 -8.34 2.07 -1.91
C GLY A 30 -7.88 2.15 -0.45
N THR A 31 -6.84 2.92 -0.22
CA THR A 31 -6.30 3.19 1.11
C THR A 31 -6.60 4.63 1.44
N TYR A 32 -7.17 4.88 2.61
CA TYR A 32 -7.75 6.17 2.94
C TYR A 32 -7.17 6.71 4.24
N TYR A 33 -6.73 7.96 4.25
CA TYR A 33 -6.51 8.68 5.50
C TYR A 33 -7.85 9.13 6.07
N VAL A 34 -8.19 8.66 7.27
CA VAL A 34 -9.38 9.08 8.01
C VAL A 34 -8.96 10.05 9.11
N PRO A 35 -9.34 11.34 9.04
CA PRO A 35 -9.01 12.33 10.07
C PRO A 35 -9.43 11.86 11.48
N GLY A 36 -8.55 12.03 12.46
CA GLY A 36 -8.75 11.55 13.84
C GLY A 36 -8.50 10.05 14.04
N LYS A 37 -8.24 9.30 12.97
CA LYS A 37 -7.78 7.91 13.02
C LYS A 37 -6.40 7.82 12.37
N THR A 38 -6.28 7.06 11.28
CA THR A 38 -5.02 6.84 10.56
C THR A 38 -5.30 6.52 9.10
N ILE A 39 -4.27 6.09 8.37
CA ILE A 39 -4.39 5.53 7.04
C ILE A 39 -4.90 4.09 7.13
N LEU A 40 -6.04 3.82 6.50
CA LEU A 40 -6.79 2.57 6.60
C LEU A 40 -7.19 2.05 5.21
N PRO A 41 -6.83 0.82 4.86
CA PRO A 41 -7.31 0.13 3.66
C PRO A 41 -8.83 -0.09 3.73
N LEU A 42 -9.56 0.31 2.69
CA LEU A 42 -11.01 0.16 2.59
C LEU A 42 -11.38 -0.96 1.63
N PHE A 43 -12.36 -1.77 2.02
CA PHE A 43 -12.90 -2.85 1.22
C PHE A 43 -14.43 -2.78 1.16
N ASN A 44 -15.02 -3.10 0.01
CA ASN A 44 -16.46 -3.33 -0.13
C ASN A 44 -16.75 -4.82 -0.03
N LEU A 45 -16.92 -5.32 1.20
CA LEU A 45 -17.12 -6.74 1.49
C LEU A 45 -18.60 -7.10 1.64
N PRO A 46 -19.02 -8.29 1.21
CA PRO A 46 -20.28 -8.87 1.63
C PRO A 46 -20.18 -9.32 3.10
N ILE A 47 -21.33 -9.39 3.80
CA ILE A 47 -21.39 -9.58 5.26
C ILE A 47 -20.79 -10.93 5.67
N ASP A 48 -21.07 -11.98 4.91
CA ASP A 48 -20.60 -13.36 5.07
C ASP A 48 -19.08 -13.52 4.95
N ARG A 49 -18.38 -12.59 4.30
CA ARG A 49 -16.92 -12.65 4.11
C ARG A 49 -16.12 -11.77 5.06
N THR A 50 -16.78 -11.17 6.06
CA THR A 50 -16.14 -10.23 6.96
C THR A 50 -15.61 -10.93 8.22
N ASP A 51 -14.28 -10.99 8.36
CA ASP A 51 -13.64 -11.43 9.61
C ASP A 51 -13.50 -10.25 10.59
N LYS A 52 -14.32 -10.23 11.65
CA LYS A 52 -14.34 -9.14 12.65
C LYS A 52 -13.02 -8.96 13.39
N ARG A 53 -12.13 -9.96 13.38
CA ARG A 53 -10.77 -9.80 13.94
C ARG A 53 -9.93 -8.88 13.07
N ALA A 54 -10.05 -8.99 11.75
CA ALA A 54 -9.25 -8.21 10.79
C ALA A 54 -9.91 -6.90 10.35
N PHE A 55 -11.25 -6.87 10.28
CA PHE A 55 -11.99 -5.76 9.69
C PHE A 55 -12.88 -5.03 10.72
N MET A 56 -13.06 -3.74 10.51
CA MET A 56 -14.00 -2.90 11.25
C MET A 56 -14.92 -2.16 10.27
N LYS A 57 -16.20 -2.02 10.62
CA LYS A 57 -17.19 -1.35 9.76
C LYS A 57 -16.81 0.12 9.58
N ALA A 58 -16.83 0.61 8.33
CA ALA A 58 -16.65 2.02 8.05
C ALA A 58 -17.96 2.77 8.33
N SER A 59 -17.89 3.81 9.16
CA SER A 59 -19.06 4.69 9.35
C SER A 59 -19.22 5.63 8.17
N ARG A 60 -20.44 6.13 7.94
CA ARG A 60 -20.70 7.14 6.90
C ARG A 60 -19.83 8.39 7.10
N SER A 61 -19.71 8.86 8.36
CA SER A 61 -18.90 10.03 8.69
C SER A 61 -17.40 9.82 8.38
N ASP A 62 -16.88 8.61 8.59
CA ASP A 62 -15.49 8.30 8.23
C ASP A 62 -15.27 8.46 6.73
N LEU A 63 -16.17 7.90 5.93
CA LEU A 63 -16.07 7.91 4.46
C LEU A 63 -16.16 9.33 3.89
N GLU A 64 -17.07 10.15 4.41
CA GLU A 64 -17.25 11.55 3.97
C GLU A 64 -16.02 12.42 4.29
N LYS A 65 -15.34 12.15 5.41
CA LYS A 65 -14.17 12.92 5.84
C LYS A 65 -12.86 12.43 5.23
N ALA A 66 -12.81 11.18 4.78
CA ALA A 66 -11.60 10.51 4.34
C ALA A 66 -10.97 11.14 3.08
N TYR A 67 -9.65 10.95 2.98
CA TYR A 67 -8.84 11.28 1.82
C TYR A 67 -8.32 9.98 1.21
N LYS A 68 -8.56 9.74 -0.08
CA LYS A 68 -8.01 8.57 -0.77
C LYS A 68 -6.53 8.80 -1.05
N MET A 69 -5.66 7.91 -0.57
CA MET A 69 -4.22 7.97 -0.85
C MET A 69 -3.95 7.59 -2.31
N LEU A 70 -3.03 8.30 -2.95
CA LEU A 70 -2.68 8.09 -4.36
C LEU A 70 -1.25 7.58 -4.50
N CYS A 71 -1.06 6.52 -5.29
CA CYS A 71 0.24 6.16 -5.82
C CYS A 71 0.38 6.76 -7.21
N VAL A 72 1.25 7.76 -7.34
CA VAL A 72 1.56 8.46 -8.61
C VAL A 72 2.68 7.77 -9.41
N ASN A 73 3.00 6.51 -9.05
CA ASN A 73 4.10 5.72 -9.61
C ASN A 73 5.43 6.52 -9.67
N CYS A 74 5.78 7.21 -8.57
CA CYS A 74 7.03 7.97 -8.50
C CYS A 74 8.28 7.12 -8.24
N GLY A 75 8.12 5.83 -7.92
CA GLY A 75 9.21 4.90 -7.66
C GLY A 75 9.87 5.03 -6.28
N LEU A 76 9.61 6.11 -5.53
CA LEU A 76 10.36 6.39 -4.30
C LEU A 76 10.25 5.29 -3.23
N CYS A 77 9.08 4.67 -3.06
CA CYS A 77 8.91 3.53 -2.14
C CYS A 77 9.50 2.22 -2.66
N CYS A 78 9.88 2.16 -3.93
CA CYS A 78 10.41 0.96 -4.57
C CYS A 78 11.94 0.94 -4.62
N VAL A 79 12.60 2.11 -4.61
CA VAL A 79 14.04 2.22 -4.90
C VAL A 79 14.97 1.91 -3.74
N GLU A 80 14.50 2.00 -2.50
CA GLU A 80 15.35 1.81 -1.32
C GLU A 80 14.52 1.26 -0.17
N ASN A 81 15.04 0.22 0.51
CA ASN A 81 14.43 -0.42 1.68
C ASN A 81 12.91 -0.62 1.49
N SER A 82 12.52 -1.11 0.31
CA SER A 82 11.11 -1.16 -0.07
C SER A 82 10.29 -2.00 0.91
N GLY A 83 10.92 -2.99 1.57
CA GLY A 83 10.26 -3.93 2.48
C GLY A 83 9.14 -4.71 1.80
N ALA A 84 9.14 -4.72 0.46
CA ALA A 84 8.09 -5.31 -0.32
C ALA A 84 8.23 -6.83 -0.28
N PHE A 85 7.10 -7.51 -0.12
CA PHE A 85 7.00 -8.95 -0.20
C PHE A 85 5.67 -9.35 -0.84
N ALA A 86 5.57 -10.61 -1.24
CA ALA A 86 4.32 -11.21 -1.71
C ALA A 86 4.02 -12.46 -0.89
N PHE A 87 2.76 -12.66 -0.51
CA PHE A 87 2.34 -13.99 -0.05
C PHE A 87 2.43 -15.00 -1.20
N GLU A 88 2.57 -16.28 -0.89
CA GLU A 88 2.74 -17.33 -1.91
C GLU A 88 1.71 -17.26 -3.05
N HIS A 89 0.43 -17.04 -2.75
CA HIS A 89 -0.62 -16.93 -3.76
C HIS A 89 -0.51 -15.68 -4.64
N GLU A 90 0.09 -14.59 -4.14
CA GLU A 90 0.39 -13.39 -4.93
C GLU A 90 1.66 -13.60 -5.75
N TYR A 91 2.69 -14.22 -5.17
CA TYR A 91 3.93 -14.56 -5.86
C TYR A 91 3.67 -15.38 -7.12
N ARG A 92 2.79 -16.39 -7.04
CA ARG A 92 2.41 -17.22 -8.20
C ARG A 92 1.88 -16.41 -9.38
N LEU A 93 1.30 -15.22 -9.14
CA LEU A 93 0.76 -14.35 -10.18
C LEU A 93 1.82 -13.41 -10.78
N ILE A 94 2.87 -13.08 -10.02
CA ILE A 94 3.86 -12.08 -10.41
C ILE A 94 5.24 -12.66 -10.76
N LYS A 95 5.47 -13.95 -10.52
CA LYS A 95 6.77 -14.60 -10.75
C LYS A 95 7.28 -14.49 -12.19
N ASN A 96 6.40 -14.31 -13.18
CA ASN A 96 6.78 -14.16 -14.58
C ASN A 96 7.19 -12.72 -14.95
N TYR A 97 7.06 -11.76 -14.03
CA TYR A 97 7.45 -10.36 -14.24
C TYR A 97 8.88 -10.08 -13.78
N THR A 98 9.61 -11.10 -13.36
CA THR A 98 11.01 -10.99 -12.95
C THR A 98 11.72 -12.31 -13.22
N GLU A 99 12.96 -12.21 -13.69
CA GLU A 99 13.86 -13.37 -13.86
C GLU A 99 14.63 -13.68 -12.56
N ALA A 100 14.51 -12.83 -11.54
CA ALA A 100 15.22 -12.99 -10.29
C ALA A 100 14.66 -14.15 -9.47
N PHE A 101 15.56 -14.93 -8.88
CA PHE A 101 15.21 -15.86 -7.82
C PHE A 101 14.79 -15.07 -6.57
N LEU A 102 13.56 -15.29 -6.12
CA LEU A 102 13.03 -14.60 -4.93
C LEU A 102 13.19 -15.47 -3.69
N PRO A 103 13.94 -15.03 -2.67
CA PRO A 103 14.09 -15.75 -1.44
C PRO A 103 12.75 -15.77 -0.69
N SER A 104 12.38 -16.94 -0.19
CA SER A 104 11.19 -17.12 0.62
C SER A 104 11.55 -17.23 2.09
N VAL A 105 10.70 -16.68 2.96
CA VAL A 105 10.80 -16.79 4.41
C VAL A 105 9.47 -17.29 4.96
N GLU A 106 9.51 -18.16 5.95
CA GLU A 106 8.33 -18.53 6.73
C GLU A 106 8.13 -17.52 7.86
N VAL A 107 6.91 -17.00 7.96
CA VAL A 107 6.49 -16.07 9.01
C VAL A 107 5.28 -16.63 9.73
N GLU A 108 5.19 -16.37 11.03
CA GLU A 108 4.04 -16.78 11.81
C GLU A 108 2.97 -15.67 11.79
N ALA A 109 1.74 -16.05 11.45
CA ALA A 109 0.58 -15.17 11.47
C ALA A 109 -0.48 -15.73 12.42
N GLU A 110 -0.86 -14.90 13.39
CA GLU A 110 -1.90 -15.24 14.36
C GLU A 110 -3.19 -15.70 13.66
N TYR A 111 -3.84 -16.73 14.22
CA TYR A 111 -5.05 -17.39 13.68
C TYR A 111 -4.91 -18.08 12.31
N ILE A 112 -3.75 -18.01 11.65
CA ILE A 112 -3.48 -18.63 10.35
C ILE A 112 -2.38 -19.69 10.44
N GLY A 113 -1.39 -19.47 11.31
CA GLY A 113 -0.20 -20.31 11.44
C GLY A 113 0.94 -19.83 10.56
N LYS A 114 1.78 -20.76 10.10
CA LYS A 114 2.94 -20.45 9.26
C LYS A 114 2.49 -20.04 7.85
N LEU A 115 3.03 -18.93 7.38
CA LEU A 115 2.83 -18.40 6.04
C LEU A 115 4.17 -18.26 5.33
N ARG A 116 4.22 -18.64 4.05
CA ARG A 116 5.36 -18.35 3.20
C ARG A 116 5.19 -16.99 2.51
N ILE A 117 6.19 -16.12 2.69
CA ILE A 117 6.33 -14.87 1.96
C ILE A 117 7.56 -14.91 1.07
N TYR A 118 7.48 -14.24 -0.07
CA TYR A 118 8.58 -14.07 -1.02
C TYR A 118 9.03 -12.62 -0.97
N ARG A 119 10.31 -12.39 -0.66
CA ARG A 119 10.88 -11.05 -0.61
C ARG A 119 11.00 -10.48 -2.02
N LEU A 120 10.52 -9.26 -2.19
CA LEU A 120 10.65 -8.51 -3.44
C LEU A 120 11.74 -7.45 -3.34
N ASP A 121 12.17 -7.11 -2.12
CA ASP A 121 13.18 -6.11 -1.80
C ASP A 121 14.63 -6.67 -1.91
N VAL A 122 14.90 -7.41 -2.97
CA VAL A 122 16.17 -8.14 -3.17
C VAL A 122 17.19 -7.40 -4.03
N GLY A 123 16.81 -6.27 -4.62
CA GLY A 123 17.75 -5.44 -5.37
C GLY A 123 18.72 -4.70 -4.46
N PRO A 124 19.71 -4.01 -5.05
CA PRO A 124 20.66 -3.18 -4.29
C PRO A 124 19.96 -2.24 -3.32
N ARG A 125 20.46 -2.13 -2.08
CA ARG A 125 19.89 -1.29 -1.01
C ARG A 125 18.41 -1.57 -0.70
N GLY A 126 17.95 -2.81 -0.89
CA GLY A 126 16.56 -3.20 -0.62
C GLY A 126 15.57 -2.74 -1.69
N ARG A 127 16.05 -2.45 -2.90
CA ARG A 127 15.22 -2.09 -4.05
C ARG A 127 14.26 -3.23 -4.41
N CYS A 128 13.03 -2.88 -4.74
CA CYS A 128 12.05 -3.83 -5.24
C CYS A 128 12.45 -4.35 -6.62
N VAL A 129 12.45 -5.66 -6.78
CA VAL A 129 12.78 -6.37 -8.01
C VAL A 129 11.75 -6.18 -9.12
N LEU A 130 10.52 -5.82 -8.76
CA LEU A 130 9.45 -5.47 -9.69
C LEU A 130 9.47 -3.98 -10.06
N TYR A 131 10.52 -3.25 -9.71
CA TYR A 131 10.69 -1.86 -10.09
C TYR A 131 11.81 -1.71 -11.10
N ASP A 132 11.43 -1.18 -12.25
CA ASP A 132 12.31 -0.76 -13.32
C ASP A 132 12.39 0.78 -13.30
N VAL A 133 13.59 1.32 -13.52
CA VAL A 133 13.81 2.77 -13.41
C VAL A 133 13.16 3.54 -14.55
N GLU A 134 13.08 2.94 -15.73
CA GLU A 134 12.52 3.55 -16.93
C GLU A 134 11.01 3.33 -17.02
N LYS A 135 10.56 2.10 -16.70
CA LYS A 135 9.16 1.65 -16.83
C LYS A 135 8.35 1.82 -15.55
N GLY A 136 9.02 2.02 -14.41
CA GLY A 136 8.39 2.06 -13.09
C GLY A 136 8.08 0.67 -12.55
N CYS A 137 7.01 0.56 -11.75
CA CYS A 137 6.60 -0.74 -11.20
C CYS A 137 6.03 -1.63 -12.31
N LEU A 138 6.60 -2.82 -12.51
CA LEU A 138 6.24 -3.77 -13.58
C LEU A 138 4.88 -4.45 -13.37
N VAL A 139 4.34 -4.40 -12.15
CA VAL A 139 3.03 -4.98 -11.81
C VAL A 139 2.03 -3.91 -11.41
N HIS A 140 0.80 -4.02 -11.90
CA HIS A 140 -0.27 -3.03 -11.70
C HIS A 140 -1.59 -3.68 -11.25
N GLY A 141 -2.51 -2.85 -10.74
CA GLY A 141 -3.86 -3.28 -10.37
C GLY A 141 -3.86 -4.46 -9.40
N HIS A 142 -4.57 -5.52 -9.76
CA HIS A 142 -4.75 -6.71 -8.94
C HIS A 142 -3.47 -7.56 -8.76
N LEU A 143 -2.48 -7.40 -9.65
CA LEU A 143 -1.19 -8.09 -9.56
C LEU A 143 -0.29 -7.48 -8.48
N LYS A 144 -0.47 -6.20 -8.12
CA LYS A 144 0.34 -5.57 -7.06
C LYS A 144 0.13 -6.30 -5.74
N PRO A 145 1.19 -6.73 -5.03
CA PRO A 145 1.07 -7.33 -3.71
C PRO A 145 0.30 -6.44 -2.73
N MET A 146 -0.46 -7.05 -1.82
CA MET A 146 -1.33 -6.33 -0.91
C MET A 146 -0.55 -5.39 0.01
N ILE A 147 0.67 -5.76 0.42
CA ILE A 147 1.54 -4.87 1.20
C ILE A 147 1.83 -3.57 0.41
N CYS A 148 2.13 -3.66 -0.89
CA CYS A 148 2.37 -2.49 -1.73
C CYS A 148 1.09 -1.66 -1.96
N MET A 149 -0.07 -2.31 -1.91
CA MET A 149 -1.39 -1.67 -1.95
C MET A 149 -1.86 -1.16 -0.57
N ILE A 150 -1.11 -1.31 0.51
CA ILE A 150 -1.49 -0.77 1.83
C ILE A 150 -0.44 0.23 2.30
N GLN A 151 0.82 -0.08 2.02
CA GLN A 151 1.99 0.79 2.18
C GLN A 151 2.01 1.84 1.05
N TYR A 152 0.94 2.64 0.98
CA TYR A 152 0.82 3.74 0.04
C TYR A 152 1.66 4.94 0.49
N CYS A 153 2.04 5.75 -0.50
CA CYS A 153 2.58 7.08 -0.26
C CYS A 153 1.55 7.92 0.53
N SER A 154 1.90 8.36 1.73
CA SER A 154 1.05 9.28 2.51
C SER A 154 1.12 10.73 1.99
N PHE A 155 1.88 11.00 0.93
CA PHE A 155 2.11 12.36 0.44
C PHE A 155 1.01 12.87 -0.49
N PHE A 156 0.52 12.02 -1.40
CA PHE A 156 -0.48 12.40 -2.40
C PHE A 156 -1.84 11.83 -2.02
N ALA A 157 -2.87 12.65 -2.13
CA ALA A 157 -4.23 12.25 -1.82
C ALA A 157 -5.25 12.90 -2.76
N GLU A 158 -6.45 12.32 -2.77
CA GLU A 158 -7.62 12.81 -3.49
C GLU A 158 -8.84 12.82 -2.57
N LYS A 159 -9.69 13.83 -2.70
CA LYS A 159 -10.99 13.89 -2.03
C LYS A 159 -11.98 14.60 -2.94
N ASN A 160 -13.12 13.97 -3.22
CA ASN A 160 -14.17 14.52 -4.09
C ASN A 160 -13.64 14.99 -5.45
N GLY A 161 -12.74 14.22 -6.07
CA GLY A 161 -12.10 14.56 -7.35
C GLY A 161 -11.00 15.63 -7.27
N GLU A 162 -10.79 16.22 -6.10
CA GLU A 162 -9.79 17.27 -5.88
C GLU A 162 -8.48 16.68 -5.35
N LYS A 163 -7.36 17.22 -5.82
CA LYS A 163 -6.01 16.75 -5.46
C LYS A 163 -5.51 17.45 -4.21
N TYR A 164 -4.86 16.69 -3.34
CA TYR A 164 -4.27 17.16 -2.10
C TYR A 164 -2.84 16.65 -1.93
N ILE A 165 -2.01 17.45 -1.26
CA ILE A 165 -0.67 17.06 -0.84
C ILE A 165 -0.53 17.15 0.68
N LYS A 166 0.28 16.28 1.25
CA LYS A 166 0.61 16.31 2.68
C LYS A 166 1.41 17.57 3.00
N ALA A 167 0.89 18.36 3.93
CA ALA A 167 1.59 19.50 4.50
C ALA A 167 2.43 19.07 5.73
N PRO A 168 3.54 19.76 6.01
CA PRO A 168 4.29 19.57 7.24
C PRO A 168 3.41 19.85 8.47
N SER A 169 3.37 18.90 9.41
CA SER A 169 2.71 19.07 10.71
C SER A 169 3.32 18.12 11.73
N LYS A 170 3.46 18.56 12.98
CA LYS A 170 4.15 17.81 14.04
C LYS A 170 3.34 16.60 14.54
N ASN A 171 2.01 16.72 14.62
CA ASN A 171 1.19 15.79 15.41
C ASN A 171 0.11 15.06 14.60
N LYS A 172 -0.18 15.49 13.36
CA LYS A 172 -1.26 14.91 12.55
C LYS A 172 -0.95 15.00 11.06
N LEU A 173 -1.51 14.10 10.27
CA LEU A 173 -1.47 14.24 8.82
C LEU A 173 -2.43 15.36 8.41
N VAL A 174 -1.88 16.40 7.76
CA VAL A 174 -2.65 17.52 7.22
C VAL A 174 -2.51 17.49 5.71
N TYR A 175 -3.64 17.65 5.02
CA TYR A 175 -3.69 17.66 3.56
C TYR A 175 -4.22 19.02 3.11
N ILE A 176 -3.45 19.68 2.23
CA ILE A 176 -3.83 20.95 1.61
C ILE A 176 -4.22 20.71 0.16
N LYS A 177 -5.24 21.43 -0.32
CA LYS A 177 -5.66 21.35 -1.73
C LYS A 177 -4.50 21.83 -2.59
N ALA A 178 -4.17 21.07 -3.63
CA ALA A 178 -3.10 21.39 -4.56
C ALA A 178 -3.68 21.69 -5.94
N SER A 179 -3.19 22.75 -6.59
CA SER A 179 -3.43 22.93 -8.02
C SER A 179 -2.72 21.82 -8.82
N ASN A 180 -3.16 21.58 -10.05
CA ASN A 180 -2.51 20.61 -10.94
C ASN A 180 -1.01 20.88 -11.09
N ASN A 181 -0.60 22.15 -11.24
CA ASN A 181 0.81 22.53 -11.39
C ASN A 181 1.64 22.15 -10.16
N ILE A 182 1.14 22.44 -8.96
CA ILE A 182 1.83 22.08 -7.71
C ILE A 182 1.90 20.56 -7.55
N PHE A 183 0.81 19.86 -7.84
CA PHE A 183 0.76 18.41 -7.75
C PHE A 183 1.79 17.76 -8.68
N GLU A 184 1.80 18.15 -9.97
CA GLU A 184 2.75 17.64 -10.96
C GLU A 184 4.20 18.00 -10.64
N TYR A 185 4.45 19.18 -10.07
CA TYR A 185 5.77 19.55 -9.58
C TYR A 185 6.30 18.53 -8.56
N TYR A 186 5.48 18.16 -7.56
CA TYR A 186 5.88 17.17 -6.56
C TYR A 186 6.03 15.76 -7.14
N VAL A 187 5.18 15.37 -8.11
CA VAL A 187 5.36 14.09 -8.83
C VAL A 187 6.73 14.03 -9.51
N LYS A 188 7.09 15.08 -10.27
CA LYS A 188 8.40 15.18 -10.93
C LYS A 188 9.56 15.18 -9.94
N LEU A 189 9.43 15.92 -8.84
CA LEU A 189 10.43 15.95 -7.77
C LEU A 189 10.68 14.57 -7.17
N PHE A 190 9.61 13.81 -6.89
CA PHE A 190 9.73 12.48 -6.29
C PHE A 190 10.32 11.47 -7.28
N ARG A 191 9.96 11.55 -8.57
CA ARG A 191 10.59 10.74 -9.64
C ARG A 191 12.09 11.04 -9.76
N LYS A 192 12.48 12.32 -9.78
CA LYS A 192 13.90 12.72 -9.81
C LYS A 192 14.67 12.18 -8.60
N ARG A 193 14.07 12.21 -7.41
CA ARG A 193 14.65 11.61 -6.21
C ARG A 193 14.79 10.09 -6.32
N ALA A 194 13.78 9.40 -6.84
CA ALA A 194 13.83 7.97 -7.05
C ALA A 194 14.95 7.56 -8.04
N LEU A 195 15.08 8.31 -9.15
CA LEU A 195 16.16 8.16 -10.13
C LEU A 195 17.54 8.30 -9.48
N LYS A 196 17.78 9.39 -8.73
CA LYS A 196 19.05 9.64 -8.02
C LYS A 196 19.40 8.53 -7.02
N LYS A 197 18.40 7.87 -6.44
CA LYS A 197 18.61 6.75 -5.50
C LYS A 197 18.84 5.40 -6.20
N SER A 198 18.47 5.30 -7.48
CA SER A 198 18.58 4.07 -8.28
C SER A 198 19.91 3.94 -9.00
N THR A 199 20.61 5.06 -9.21
CA THR A 199 22.01 5.18 -9.66
C THR A 199 22.97 5.10 -8.49
#